data_AF-A0A9D7WTV3-F1
#
_entry.id   AF-A0A9D7WTV3-F1
#
_cell.length_a   1.000
_cell.length_b   1.000
_cell.length_c   1.000
_cell.angle_alpha   90.00
_cell.angle_beta   90.00
_cell.angle_gamma   90.00
#
_symmetry.space_group_name_H-M   'P 1'
#
loop_
_entity.id
_entity.type
_entity.pdbx_description
1 polymer ?
#
loop_
_entity_poly.entity_id
_entity_poly.type
_entity_poly.pdbx_seq_one_letter_code
_entity_poly.pdbx_strand_id
1 'polypeptide(L)' 'MINFNLIVGFQWDQGNARKSTEKHGVSQSEAEQVFFNEPLLIVSDIKHSQPEPR' A
#
# COMPACT_ATOMS: atom_id res chain seq x y z
N MET A 1 -6.31 -14.65 4.52
CA MET A 1 -4.93 -14.10 4.48
C MET A 1 -4.66 -13.70 3.04
N ILE A 2 -4.05 -12.53 2.79
CA ILE A 2 -3.80 -12.02 1.44
C ILE A 2 -2.72 -12.89 0.76
N ASN A 3 -2.95 -13.31 -0.49
CA ASN A 3 -1.93 -14.00 -1.29
C ASN A 3 -1.17 -12.98 -2.15
N PHE A 4 0.01 -12.57 -1.68
CA PHE A 4 0.83 -11.53 -2.34
C PHE A 4 1.36 -11.95 -3.71
N ASN A 5 1.46 -13.26 -4.00
CA ASN A 5 1.92 -13.76 -5.31
C ASN A 5 0.94 -13.45 -6.46
N LEU A 6 -0.30 -13.05 -6.14
CA LEU A 6 -1.31 -12.67 -7.13
C LEU A 6 -1.38 -11.15 -7.36
N ILE A 7 -0.60 -10.36 -6.62
CA ILE A 7 -0.62 -8.90 -6.70
C ILE A 7 0.43 -8.46 -7.73
N VAL A 8 -0.01 -7.68 -8.72
CA VAL A 8 0.86 -7.19 -9.81
C VAL A 8 1.22 -5.70 -9.68
N GLY A 9 0.65 -5.00 -8.69
CA GLY A 9 0.87 -3.56 -8.46
C GLY A 9 -0.41 -2.85 -8.03
N PHE A 10 -0.35 -1.52 -7.90
CA PHE A 10 -1.53 -0.70 -7.62
C PHE A 10 -2.25 -0.27 -8.90
N GLN A 11 -3.55 -0.03 -8.79
CA GLN A 11 -4.32 0.60 -9.86
C GLN A 11 -4.22 2.11 -9.74
N TRP A 12 -3.39 2.73 -10.58
CA TRP A 12 -3.26 4.17 -10.68
C TRP A 12 -4.22 4.76 -11.71
N ASP A 13 -4.69 5.97 -11.43
CA ASP A 13 -5.32 6.87 -12.38
C ASP A 13 -4.55 8.20 -12.41
N GLN A 14 -4.86 9.09 -13.37
CA GLN A 14 -4.15 10.37 -13.44
C GLN A 14 -4.35 11.26 -12.21
N GLY A 15 -5.50 11.13 -11.54
CA GLY A 15 -5.86 11.95 -10.39
C GLY A 15 -5.06 11.56 -9.15
N ASN A 16 -5.00 10.26 -8.84
CA ASN A 16 -4.27 9.75 -7.68
C ASN A 16 -2.75 9.83 -7.88
N ALA A 17 -2.25 9.59 -9.10
CA ALA A 17 -0.85 9.77 -9.46
C ALA A 17 -0.39 11.20 -9.19
N ARG A 18 -1.12 12.18 -9.73
CA ARG A 18 -0.81 13.61 -9.54
C ARG A 18 -0.88 14.01 -8.08
N LYS A 19 -1.95 13.63 -7.37
CA LYS A 19 -2.14 13.97 -5.96
C LYS A 19 -1.05 13.38 -5.07
N SER A 20 -0.58 12.16 -5.35
CA SER A 20 0.50 11.52 -4.59
C SER A 20 1.76 12.38 -4.62
N THR A 21 2.16 12.81 -5.81
CA THR A 21 3.35 13.65 -5.98
C THR A 21 3.15 15.05 -5.40
N GLU A 22 2.02 15.72 -5.68
CA GLU A 22 1.78 17.09 -5.22
C GLU A 22 1.60 17.22 -3.71
N LYS A 23 0.91 16.27 -3.07
CA LYS A 23 0.58 16.36 -1.64
C LYS A 23 1.64 15.74 -0.75
N HIS A 24 2.31 14.70 -1.22
CA HIS A 24 3.18 13.88 -0.40
C HIS A 24 4.61 13.82 -0.93
N GLY A 25 4.88 14.31 -2.14
CA GLY A 25 6.20 14.19 -2.77
C GLY A 25 6.56 12.75 -3.13
N VAL A 26 5.57 11.86 -3.22
CA VAL A 26 5.77 10.41 -3.45
C VAL A 26 5.36 10.05 -4.87
N SER A 27 6.29 9.46 -5.61
CA SER A 27 6.03 8.86 -6.93
C SER A 27 5.30 7.52 -6.80
N GLN A 28 4.70 7.05 -7.90
CA GLN A 28 4.02 5.75 -7.93
C GLN A 28 4.97 4.60 -7.54
N SER A 29 6.21 4.64 -8.05
CA SER A 29 7.24 3.65 -7.74
C SER A 29 7.62 3.64 -6.27
N GLU A 30 7.76 4.81 -5.63
CA GLU A 30 8.08 4.89 -4.20
C GLU A 30 6.93 4.37 -3.33
N ALA A 31 5.68 4.66 -3.73
CA ALA A 31 4.50 4.16 -3.04
C ALA A 31 4.41 2.62 -3.07
N GLU A 32 4.84 1.98 -4.17
CA GLU A 32 4.85 0.53 -4.30
C GLU A 32 6.11 -0.13 -3.71
N GLN A 33 7.22 0.60 -3.57
CA GLN A 33 8.51 0.04 -3.18
C GLN A 33 8.49 -0.74 -1.87
N VAL A 34 7.65 -0.34 -0.90
CA VAL A 34 7.54 -1.00 0.40
C VAL A 34 7.10 -2.47 0.31
N PHE A 35 6.48 -2.87 -0.81
CA PHE A 35 6.02 -4.25 -1.07
C PHE A 35 7.09 -5.12 -1.75
N PHE A 36 8.17 -4.53 -2.26
CA PHE A 36 9.28 -5.26 -2.90
C PHE A 36 10.38 -5.69 -1.93
N ASN A 37 10.20 -5.47 -0.63
CA ASN A 37 11.14 -5.95 0.37
C ASN A 37 11.19 -7.49 0.38
N GLU A 38 12.38 -8.07 0.34
CA GLU A 38 12.59 -9.50 0.51
C GLU A 38 13.51 -9.75 1.72
N PRO A 39 12.99 -10.32 2.84
CA PRO A 39 11.61 -10.75 3.04
C PRO A 39 10.63 -9.59 3.29
N LEU A 40 9.39 -9.72 2.81
CA LEU A 40 8.31 -8.80 3.14
C LEU A 40 7.83 -9.07 4.57
N LEU A 41 8.10 -8.16 5.49
CA LEU A 41 7.72 -8.29 6.90
C LEU A 41 6.30 -7.72 7.12
N ILE A 42 5.38 -8.58 7.57
CA ILE A 42 4.01 -8.20 7.91
C ILE A 42 3.77 -8.56 9.37
N VAL A 43 3.43 -7.56 10.18
CA VAL A 43 3.21 -7.71 11.63
C VAL A 43 1.75 -7.40 11.95
N SER A 44 1.12 -8.25 12.76
CA SER A 44 -0.26 -8.04 13.20
C SER A 44 -0.34 -6.90 14.22
N ASP A 45 -1.16 -5.88 13.93
CA ASP A 45 -1.50 -4.82 14.88
C ASP A 45 -2.90 -5.05 15.47
N ILE A 46 -2.99 -5.99 16.41
CA ILE A 46 -4.26 -6.42 17.02
C ILE A 46 -4.94 -5.24 17.74
N LYS A 47 -4.15 -4.31 18.32
CA LYS A 47 -4.68 -3.19 19.09
C LYS A 47 -5.52 -2.25 18.21
N HIS A 48 -5.10 -2.01 16.97
CA HIS A 48 -5.75 -1.07 16.06
C HIS A 48 -6.58 -1.75 14.96
N SER A 49 -6.66 -3.09 14.93
CA SER A 49 -7.39 -3.87 13.90
C SER A 49 -8.72 -4.44 14.40
N GLN A 50 -9.38 -3.77 15.34
CA GLN A 50 -10.69 -4.22 15.85
C GLN A 50 -11.83 -3.82 14.90
N PRO A 51 -12.90 -4.62 14.81
CA PRO A 51 -14.06 -4.27 13.99
C PRO A 51 -14.72 -2.97 14.45
N GLU A 52 -14.93 -2.03 13.53
CA GLU A 52 -15.73 -0.84 13.80
C GLU A 52 -17.23 -1.18 13.76
N PRO A 53 -18.07 -0.60 14.64
CA PRO A 53 -19.52 -0.70 14.53
C PRO A 53 -20.00 -0.17 13.18
N ARG A 54 -20.96 -0.87 12.57
CA ARG A 54 -21.57 -0.47 11.28
C ARG A 54 -22.68 0.55 11.46
#